data_AF-A0A958J9N6-F1
#
_entry.id   AF-A0A958J9N6-F1
#
_cell.length_a   1.000
_cell.length_b   1.000
_cell.length_c   1.000
_cell.angle_alpha   90.00
_cell.angle_beta   90.00
_cell.angle_gamma   90.00
#
_symmetry.space_group_name_H-M   'P 1'
#
loop_
_entity.id
_entity.type
_entity.pdbx_description
1 polymer ?
#
loop_
_entity_poly.entity_id
_entity_poly.type
_entity_poly.pdbx_seq_one_letter_code
_entity_poly.pdbx_strand_id
1 'polypeptide(L)'
;NIFEAYSYLMDNYQPKDKIFLFGFSRGAYTARVLAGFIRMSGLLEKGCQNLIPYAYRLFKNANFKVAAQFKATYARRCPIEFLGVWDTVSSVGWIGKRRTFPYTAANPDVKTVRHAVSIDERRAYYRQNLWNEEKSPNSDVRQVWFAGVHSDVGGSYPEAESGLSKIALNWMITEAVDHGLEIDRKRYHRFVLGQDKKGEY
;
A
#
# COMPACT_ATOMS: atom_id res chain seq x y z
N ASN A 1 14.15 -0.67 -0.85
CA ASN A 1 12.67 -0.70 -0.80
C ASN A 1 11.98 0.03 -1.96
N ILE A 2 11.84 1.38 -1.97
CA ILE A 2 11.05 2.06 -3.03
C ILE A 2 11.66 1.87 -4.43
N PHE A 3 12.98 2.06 -4.57
CA PHE A 3 13.64 1.93 -5.87
C PHE A 3 13.60 0.49 -6.37
N GLU A 4 13.81 -0.48 -5.50
CA GLU A 4 13.71 -1.90 -5.85
C GLU A 4 12.29 -2.28 -6.30
N ALA A 5 11.25 -1.89 -5.54
CA ALA A 5 9.87 -2.17 -5.91
C ALA A 5 9.47 -1.47 -7.22
N TYR A 6 9.92 -0.23 -7.42
CA TYR A 6 9.69 0.51 -8.65
C TYR A 6 10.41 -0.15 -9.84
N SER A 7 11.69 -0.51 -9.69
CA SER A 7 12.45 -1.23 -10.72
C SER A 7 11.83 -2.58 -11.05
N TYR A 8 11.37 -3.32 -10.04
CA TYR A 8 10.66 -4.58 -10.25
C TYR A 8 9.41 -4.38 -11.11
N LEU A 9 8.56 -3.39 -10.78
CA LEU A 9 7.40 -3.05 -11.61
C LEU A 9 7.85 -2.62 -13.03
N MET A 10 8.91 -1.83 -13.12
CA MET A 10 9.44 -1.32 -14.39
C MET A 10 9.90 -2.45 -15.33
N ASP A 11 10.48 -3.51 -14.77
CA ASP A 11 11.02 -4.62 -15.54
C ASP A 11 9.98 -5.70 -15.89
N ASN A 12 8.91 -5.81 -15.09
CA ASN A 12 7.95 -6.92 -15.16
C ASN A 12 6.54 -6.52 -15.61
N TYR A 13 6.05 -5.31 -15.31
CA TYR A 13 4.69 -4.90 -15.62
C TYR A 13 4.41 -4.89 -17.13
N GLN A 14 3.36 -5.60 -17.53
CA GLN A 14 2.78 -5.58 -18.86
C GLN A 14 1.44 -4.84 -18.86
N PRO A 15 1.04 -4.24 -20.00
CA PRO A 15 -0.29 -3.67 -20.14
C PRO A 15 -1.37 -4.72 -19.79
N LYS A 16 -2.34 -4.30 -18.97
CA LYS A 16 -3.46 -5.10 -18.40
C LYS A 16 -3.13 -5.88 -17.13
N ASP A 17 -1.88 -5.90 -16.67
CA ASP A 17 -1.57 -6.43 -15.34
C ASP A 17 -2.29 -5.61 -14.27
N LYS A 18 -2.74 -6.28 -13.21
CA LYS A 18 -3.33 -5.65 -12.03
C LYS A 18 -2.25 -5.52 -10.95
N ILE A 19 -1.96 -4.29 -10.54
CA ILE A 19 -1.00 -4.03 -9.47
C ILE A 19 -1.70 -4.02 -8.12
N PHE A 20 -1.28 -4.93 -7.23
CA PHE A 20 -1.69 -5.00 -5.84
C PHE A 20 -0.51 -4.57 -4.95
N LEU A 21 -0.71 -3.56 -4.12
CA LEU A 21 0.28 -3.09 -3.15
C LEU A 21 -0.21 -3.35 -1.74
N PHE A 22 0.65 -3.97 -0.93
CA PHE A 22 0.35 -4.27 0.46
C PHE A 22 1.41 -3.68 1.39
N GLY A 23 0.99 -3.26 2.59
CA GLY A 23 1.96 -2.88 3.61
C GLY A 23 1.34 -2.69 4.99
N PHE A 24 2.13 -3.00 6.02
CA PHE A 24 1.80 -2.75 7.41
C PHE A 24 2.73 -1.67 7.98
N SER A 25 2.22 -0.78 8.83
CA SER A 25 3.02 0.19 9.59
C SER A 25 3.84 1.12 8.67
N ARG A 26 5.16 1.16 8.82
CA ARG A 26 6.08 1.87 7.90
C ARG A 26 6.06 1.29 6.48
N GLY A 27 5.81 -0.01 6.35
CA GLY A 27 5.59 -0.68 5.07
C GLY A 27 4.34 -0.17 4.37
N ALA A 28 3.27 0.12 5.12
CA ALA A 28 2.05 0.76 4.59
C ALA A 28 2.35 2.14 4.01
N TYR A 29 3.16 2.94 4.72
CA TYR A 29 3.60 4.23 4.20
C TYR A 29 4.48 4.07 2.96
N THR A 30 5.37 3.07 2.93
CA THR A 30 6.20 2.76 1.75
C THR A 30 5.35 2.40 0.53
N ALA A 31 4.30 1.58 0.70
CA ALA A 31 3.36 1.23 -0.36
C ALA A 31 2.63 2.48 -0.90
N ARG A 32 2.17 3.36 0.00
CA ARG A 32 1.54 4.65 -0.37
C ARG A 32 2.51 5.59 -1.11
N VAL A 33 3.77 5.64 -0.68
CA VAL A 33 4.81 6.45 -1.35
C VAL A 33 5.10 5.90 -2.75
N LEU A 34 5.20 4.58 -2.91
CA LEU A 34 5.35 3.96 -4.22
C LEU A 34 4.16 4.28 -5.13
N ALA A 35 2.94 4.19 -4.61
CA ALA A 35 1.73 4.55 -5.36
C ALA A 35 1.74 6.03 -5.80
N GLY A 36 2.12 6.93 -4.90
CA GLY A 36 2.25 8.36 -5.21
C GLY A 36 3.37 8.66 -6.21
N PHE A 37 4.47 7.91 -6.15
CA PHE A 37 5.57 8.03 -7.10
C PHE A 37 5.13 7.62 -8.51
N ILE A 38 4.44 6.49 -8.65
CA ILE A 38 3.87 6.03 -9.93
C ILE A 38 2.83 7.05 -10.44
N ARG A 39 1.99 7.62 -9.57
CA ARG A 39 1.02 8.66 -9.95
C ARG A 39 1.71 9.86 -10.59
N MET A 40 2.75 10.37 -9.93
CA MET A 40 3.41 11.62 -10.29
C MET A 40 4.36 11.46 -11.47
N SER A 41 5.16 10.41 -11.49
CA SER A 41 6.22 10.19 -12.48
C SER A 41 5.88 9.16 -13.55
N GLY A 42 4.78 8.42 -13.40
CA GLY A 42 4.46 7.25 -14.21
C GLY A 42 5.33 6.04 -13.85
N LEU A 43 5.15 4.93 -14.55
CA LEU A 43 6.08 3.81 -14.53
C LEU A 43 7.02 3.94 -15.74
N LEU A 44 8.31 4.08 -15.50
CA LEU A 44 9.30 4.25 -16.56
C LEU A 44 9.34 3.07 -17.54
N GLU A 45 9.84 3.32 -18.74
CA GLU A 45 10.10 2.24 -19.69
C GLU A 45 11.23 1.32 -19.24
N LYS A 46 11.16 0.06 -19.68
CA LYS A 46 12.20 -0.93 -19.36
C LYS A 46 13.54 -0.47 -19.94
N GLY A 47 14.61 -0.53 -19.16
CA GLY A 47 15.94 -0.04 -19.56
C GLY A 47 16.25 1.41 -19.14
N CYS A 48 15.28 2.14 -18.56
CA CYS A 48 15.47 3.51 -18.07
C CYS A 48 15.84 3.58 -16.57
N GLN A 49 16.50 2.56 -16.01
CA GLN A 49 16.84 2.49 -14.58
C GLN A 49 17.65 3.72 -14.12
N ASN A 50 18.51 4.24 -14.99
CA ASN A 50 19.33 5.43 -14.74
C ASN A 50 18.49 6.71 -14.50
N LEU A 51 17.23 6.75 -14.95
CA LEU A 51 16.33 7.89 -14.76
C LEU A 51 15.54 7.82 -13.45
N ILE A 52 15.48 6.67 -12.77
CA ILE A 52 14.73 6.50 -11.51
C ILE A 52 15.17 7.53 -10.44
N PRO A 53 16.47 7.78 -10.19
CA PRO A 53 16.88 8.76 -9.20
C PRO A 53 16.43 10.18 -9.53
N TYR A 54 16.38 10.53 -10.82
CA TYR A 54 15.88 11.84 -11.26
C TYR A 54 14.37 11.96 -11.05
N ALA A 55 13.61 10.97 -11.51
CA ALA A 55 12.16 10.90 -11.30
C ALA A 55 11.80 11.00 -9.82
N TYR A 56 12.49 10.24 -8.97
CA TYR A 56 12.26 10.26 -7.53
C TYR A 56 12.59 11.61 -6.90
N ARG A 57 13.61 12.32 -7.40
CA ARG A 57 13.93 13.69 -6.95
C ARG A 57 12.81 14.66 -7.31
N LEU A 58 12.21 14.56 -8.49
CA LEU A 58 11.05 15.37 -8.87
C LEU A 58 9.86 15.11 -7.93
N PHE A 59 9.59 13.84 -7.63
CA PHE A 59 8.54 13.42 -6.71
C PHE A 59 8.77 13.92 -5.28
N LYS A 60 9.98 13.71 -4.74
CA LYS A 60 10.37 14.16 -3.39
C LYS A 60 10.26 15.68 -3.21
N ASN A 61 10.53 16.44 -4.27
CA ASN A 61 10.47 17.90 -4.26
C ASN A 61 9.10 18.46 -4.69
N ALA A 62 8.11 17.61 -4.97
CA ALA A 62 6.79 18.00 -5.44
C ALA A 62 6.84 18.91 -6.70
N ASN A 63 7.78 18.66 -7.63
CA ASN A 63 7.88 19.41 -8.87
C ASN A 63 6.88 18.87 -9.92
N PHE A 64 5.60 19.23 -9.77
CA PHE A 64 4.49 18.68 -10.57
C PHE A 64 4.60 18.95 -12.06
N LYS A 65 5.00 20.17 -12.46
CA LYS A 65 5.10 20.55 -13.88
C LYS A 65 6.15 19.72 -14.62
N VAL A 66 7.36 19.63 -14.05
CA VAL A 66 8.45 18.85 -14.67
C VAL A 66 8.15 17.35 -14.59
N ALA A 67 7.56 16.87 -13.50
CA ALA A 67 7.15 15.47 -13.39
C ALA A 67 6.10 15.07 -14.43
N ALA A 68 5.14 15.95 -14.75
CA ALA A 68 4.14 15.70 -15.78
C ALA A 68 4.76 15.59 -17.19
N GLN A 69 5.69 16.49 -17.53
CA GLN A 69 6.45 16.43 -18.79
C GLN A 69 7.30 15.16 -18.85
N PHE A 70 8.03 14.87 -17.77
CA PHE A 70 8.85 13.67 -17.66
C PHE A 70 8.01 12.39 -17.84
N LYS A 71 6.85 12.31 -17.18
CA LYS A 71 5.89 11.21 -17.31
C LYS A 71 5.42 11.04 -18.75
N ALA A 72 5.11 12.14 -19.44
CA ALA A 72 4.64 12.10 -20.83
C ALA A 72 5.72 11.60 -21.81
N THR A 73 7.01 11.81 -21.50
CA THR A 73 8.12 11.40 -22.38
C THR A 73 8.64 9.99 -22.10
N TYR A 74 8.78 9.60 -20.83
CA TYR A 74 9.56 8.42 -20.45
C TYR A 74 8.75 7.30 -19.79
N ALA A 75 7.46 7.52 -19.53
CA ALA A 75 6.68 6.61 -18.71
C ALA A 75 5.42 6.09 -19.41
N ARG A 76 5.07 4.86 -19.04
CA ARG A 76 3.82 4.20 -19.40
C ARG A 76 2.80 4.25 -18.26
N ARG A 77 1.53 4.05 -18.64
CA ARG A 77 0.42 4.01 -17.69
C ARG A 77 0.49 2.70 -16.88
N CYS A 78 0.47 2.84 -15.56
CA CYS A 78 0.46 1.73 -14.60
C CYS A 78 -0.56 2.06 -13.49
N PRO A 79 -1.86 1.84 -13.73
CA PRO A 79 -2.88 2.07 -12.71
C PRO A 79 -2.73 1.03 -11.59
N ILE A 80 -3.01 1.43 -10.35
CA ILE A 80 -2.96 0.53 -9.21
C ILE A 80 -4.36 -0.01 -8.98
N GLU A 81 -4.50 -1.33 -9.02
CA GLU A 81 -5.78 -2.00 -8.81
C GLU A 81 -6.18 -1.91 -7.35
N PHE A 82 -5.25 -2.24 -6.45
CA PHE A 82 -5.55 -2.40 -5.03
C PHE A 82 -4.41 -1.92 -4.15
N LEU A 83 -4.73 -1.12 -3.14
CA LEU A 83 -3.83 -0.72 -2.06
C LEU A 83 -4.39 -1.19 -0.72
N GLY A 84 -3.84 -2.29 -0.21
CA GLY A 84 -4.19 -2.87 1.07
C GLY A 84 -3.19 -2.46 2.15
N VAL A 85 -3.63 -1.73 3.17
CA VAL A 85 -2.75 -1.24 4.23
C VAL A 85 -3.28 -1.56 5.61
N TRP A 86 -2.36 -1.88 6.53
CA TRP A 86 -2.64 -2.03 7.95
C TRP A 86 -1.94 -0.92 8.73
N ASP A 87 -2.72 -0.23 9.54
CA ASP A 87 -2.34 0.76 10.55
C ASP A 87 -1.15 1.64 10.12
N THR A 88 -1.40 2.49 9.13
CA THR A 88 -0.34 3.28 8.49
C THR A 88 0.23 4.32 9.43
N VAL A 89 1.53 4.21 9.73
CA VAL A 89 2.28 5.19 10.52
C VAL A 89 3.31 5.91 9.64
N SER A 90 3.35 7.25 9.71
CA SER A 90 4.39 8.01 9.02
C SER A 90 5.68 8.01 9.84
N SER A 91 6.74 7.38 9.34
CA SER A 91 8.09 7.50 9.94
C SER A 91 8.85 8.74 9.45
N VAL A 92 8.26 9.60 8.61
CA VAL A 92 8.94 10.77 8.03
C VAL A 92 8.46 12.04 8.75
N GLY A 93 9.39 12.72 9.44
CA GLY A 93 9.12 13.99 10.16
C GLY A 93 9.40 13.98 11.66
N TRP A 94 10.22 13.04 12.16
CA TRP A 94 10.50 12.86 13.58
C TRP A 94 11.59 13.79 14.13
N ILE A 95 12.39 14.40 13.26
CA ILE A 95 13.35 15.47 13.59
C ILE A 95 13.27 16.50 12.46
N GLY A 96 12.51 17.59 12.65
CA GLY A 96 12.39 18.72 11.71
C GLY A 96 11.13 18.76 10.84
N LYS A 97 11.10 19.68 9.85
CA LYS A 97 9.94 19.99 8.99
C LYS A 97 9.33 18.69 8.41
N ARG A 98 8.04 18.43 8.72
CA ARG A 98 7.23 17.35 8.14
C ARG A 98 7.21 17.47 6.62
N ARG A 99 8.14 16.81 5.93
CA ARG A 99 8.09 16.62 4.49
C ARG A 99 7.18 15.44 4.21
N THR A 100 5.96 15.73 3.78
CA THR A 100 5.02 14.73 3.29
C THR A 100 5.27 14.48 1.80
N PHE A 101 5.30 13.22 1.39
CA PHE A 101 5.35 12.88 -0.03
C PHE A 101 3.99 13.12 -0.68
N PRO A 102 3.94 13.64 -1.93
CA PRO A 102 2.71 13.80 -2.69
C PRO A 102 1.91 12.48 -2.78
N TYR A 103 0.59 12.59 -2.79
CA TYR A 103 -0.35 11.50 -3.03
C TYR A 103 -0.30 10.31 -2.04
N THR A 104 0.28 10.49 -0.85
CA THR A 104 0.38 9.42 0.16
C THR A 104 -0.89 9.22 1.01
N ALA A 105 -1.79 10.19 1.03
CA ALA A 105 -3.08 10.12 1.73
C ALA A 105 -4.28 10.27 0.79
N ALA A 106 -4.05 10.53 -0.50
CA ALA A 106 -5.08 10.60 -1.53
C ALA A 106 -4.42 10.39 -2.90
N ASN A 107 -4.91 9.45 -3.69
CA ASN A 107 -4.36 9.13 -4.99
C ASN A 107 -5.48 8.63 -5.92
N PRO A 108 -5.93 9.46 -6.87
CA PRO A 108 -7.05 9.10 -7.74
C PRO A 108 -6.70 8.00 -8.77
N ASP A 109 -5.42 7.63 -8.93
CA ASP A 109 -5.01 6.54 -9.83
C ASP A 109 -5.02 5.17 -9.13
N VAL A 110 -5.32 5.12 -7.82
CA VAL A 110 -5.56 3.88 -7.07
C VAL A 110 -7.05 3.58 -7.12
N LYS A 111 -7.45 2.45 -7.72
CA LYS A 111 -8.86 2.10 -7.89
C LYS A 111 -9.51 1.70 -6.57
N THR A 112 -8.89 0.77 -5.85
CA THR A 112 -9.42 0.25 -4.60
C THR A 112 -8.42 0.48 -3.46
N VAL A 113 -8.91 1.04 -2.35
CA VAL A 113 -8.14 1.24 -1.12
C VAL A 113 -8.83 0.52 0.02
N ARG A 114 -8.07 -0.29 0.76
CA ARG A 114 -8.50 -0.94 1.99
C ARG A 114 -7.52 -0.62 3.10
N HIS A 115 -8.02 -0.04 4.18
CA HIS A 115 -7.21 0.34 5.33
C HIS A 115 -7.77 -0.32 6.59
N ALA A 116 -7.05 -1.30 7.13
CA ALA A 116 -7.34 -1.84 8.46
C ALA A 116 -6.70 -0.94 9.52
N VAL A 117 -7.49 -0.42 10.45
CA VAL A 117 -7.08 0.60 11.43
C VAL A 117 -7.22 0.05 12.84
N SER A 118 -6.20 0.24 13.69
CA SER A 118 -6.22 -0.21 15.09
C SER A 118 -6.99 0.79 15.96
N ILE A 119 -8.05 0.35 16.63
CA ILE A 119 -8.88 1.23 17.47
C ILE A 119 -8.23 1.52 18.84
N ASP A 120 -7.46 0.57 19.39
CA ASP A 120 -6.90 0.67 20.74
C ASP A 120 -5.46 1.21 20.77
N GLU A 121 -4.90 1.58 19.62
CA GLU A 121 -3.58 2.20 19.53
C GLU A 121 -3.62 3.66 20.02
N ARG A 122 -3.16 3.88 21.27
CA ARG A 122 -3.22 5.18 21.95
C ARG A 122 -1.92 5.95 21.95
N ARG A 123 -0.81 5.40 21.43
CA ARG A 123 0.46 6.12 21.42
C ARG A 123 0.35 7.29 20.44
N ALA A 124 0.56 8.52 20.93
CA ALA A 124 0.47 9.76 20.14
C ALA A 124 1.32 9.74 18.84
N TYR A 125 2.37 8.94 18.88
CA TYR A 125 3.32 8.61 17.82
C TYR A 125 2.74 7.78 16.66
N TYR A 126 1.54 7.23 16.82
CA TYR A 126 0.83 6.37 15.88
C TYR A 126 -0.46 7.02 15.38
N ARG A 127 -0.57 8.37 15.44
CA ARG A 127 -1.75 9.09 14.98
C ARG A 127 -2.06 8.71 13.52
N GLN A 128 -3.22 8.12 13.32
CA GLN A 128 -3.54 7.36 12.12
C GLN A 128 -3.52 8.25 10.87
N ASN A 129 -2.81 7.77 9.85
CA ASN A 129 -2.76 8.43 8.54
C ASN A 129 -3.93 7.93 7.68
N LEU A 130 -5.14 8.41 7.98
CA LEU A 130 -6.35 8.05 7.24
C LEU A 130 -6.27 8.52 5.78
N TRP A 131 -6.94 7.78 4.91
CA TRP A 131 -7.12 8.13 3.51
C TRP A 131 -8.15 9.25 3.39
N ASN A 132 -7.88 10.23 2.52
CA ASN A 132 -8.78 11.32 2.21
C ASN A 132 -9.61 10.94 0.98
N GLU A 133 -10.85 10.57 1.25
CA GLU A 133 -11.84 10.10 0.27
C GLU A 133 -12.34 11.22 -0.64
N GLU A 134 -12.51 12.44 -0.11
CA GLU A 134 -12.94 13.62 -0.88
C GLU A 134 -11.97 13.94 -2.03
N LYS A 135 -10.67 13.69 -1.82
CA LYS A 135 -9.62 13.91 -2.83
C LYS A 135 -9.38 12.71 -3.75
N SER A 136 -10.13 11.62 -3.57
CA SER A 136 -10.07 10.41 -4.39
C SER A 136 -11.49 9.91 -4.75
N PRO A 137 -12.37 10.76 -5.35
CA PRO A 137 -13.80 10.47 -5.47
C PRO A 137 -14.14 9.28 -6.38
N ASN A 138 -13.20 8.86 -7.23
CA ASN A 138 -13.36 7.72 -8.13
C ASN A 138 -12.74 6.42 -7.58
N SER A 139 -12.16 6.47 -6.37
CA SER A 139 -11.58 5.31 -5.72
C SER A 139 -12.64 4.65 -4.82
N ASP A 140 -12.75 3.32 -4.87
CA ASP A 140 -13.47 2.54 -3.85
C ASP A 140 -12.60 2.47 -2.59
N VAL A 141 -12.92 3.27 -1.57
CA VAL A 141 -12.18 3.35 -0.32
C VAL A 141 -12.98 2.72 0.81
N ARG A 142 -12.36 1.83 1.58
CA ARG A 142 -12.88 1.39 2.88
C ARG A 142 -11.80 1.48 3.95
N GLN A 143 -12.15 2.11 5.07
CA GLN A 143 -11.30 2.21 6.25
C GLN A 143 -12.04 1.55 7.41
N VAL A 144 -11.61 0.34 7.79
CA VAL A 144 -12.30 -0.50 8.77
C VAL A 144 -11.47 -0.56 10.04
N TRP A 145 -12.15 -0.33 11.17
CA TRP A 145 -11.55 -0.31 12.49
C TRP A 145 -11.64 -1.69 13.13
N PHE A 146 -10.50 -2.21 13.58
CA PHE A 146 -10.38 -3.49 14.24
C PHE A 146 -9.96 -3.29 15.70
N ALA A 147 -10.44 -4.19 16.57
CA ALA A 147 -10.04 -4.23 17.97
C ALA A 147 -8.55 -4.58 18.13
N GLY A 148 -7.92 -4.01 19.15
CA GLY A 148 -6.52 -4.24 19.47
C GLY A 148 -5.58 -3.09 19.06
N VAL A 149 -4.32 -3.21 19.49
CA VAL A 149 -3.25 -2.26 19.22
C VAL A 149 -2.57 -2.55 17.86
N HIS A 150 -1.56 -1.76 17.49
CA HIS A 150 -0.88 -1.82 16.19
C HIS A 150 -0.56 -3.24 15.68
N SER A 151 -0.01 -4.09 16.55
CA SER A 151 0.38 -5.46 16.21
C SER A 151 -0.78 -6.46 16.27
N ASP A 152 -1.87 -6.14 16.97
CA ASP A 152 -3.09 -6.95 16.96
C ASP A 152 -3.84 -6.84 15.63
N VAL A 153 -3.64 -5.74 14.89
CA VAL A 153 -4.26 -5.54 13.56
C VAL A 153 -3.30 -5.90 12.43
N GLY A 154 -2.06 -5.43 12.50
CA GLY A 154 -1.08 -5.68 11.44
C GLY A 154 -0.27 -6.97 11.57
N GLY A 155 -0.41 -7.69 12.69
CA GLY A 155 0.39 -8.86 13.02
C GLY A 155 1.76 -8.50 13.60
N SER A 156 2.57 -9.53 13.88
CA SER A 156 3.94 -9.57 14.47
C SER A 156 4.02 -10.37 15.76
N TYR A 157 2.89 -10.64 16.41
CA TYR A 157 2.84 -11.56 17.54
C TYR A 157 3.04 -13.02 17.11
N PRO A 158 3.58 -13.88 17.99
CA PRO A 158 3.66 -15.31 17.77
C PRO A 158 2.28 -15.93 17.48
N GLU A 159 2.27 -17.09 16.84
CA GLU A 159 1.04 -17.73 16.36
C GLU A 159 -0.02 -17.99 17.46
N ALA A 160 0.42 -18.30 18.68
CA ALA A 160 -0.48 -18.51 19.82
C ALA A 160 -1.23 -17.22 20.25
N GLU A 161 -0.73 -16.06 19.86
CA GLU A 161 -1.25 -14.73 20.23
C GLU A 161 -1.74 -13.95 18.99
N SER A 162 -1.64 -14.52 17.78
CA SER A 162 -1.90 -13.82 16.52
C SER A 162 -3.39 -13.74 16.13
N GLY A 163 -4.29 -14.26 16.98
CA GLY A 163 -5.71 -14.46 16.67
C GLY A 163 -6.43 -13.20 16.18
N LEU A 164 -6.23 -12.05 16.84
CA LEU A 164 -6.85 -10.78 16.42
C LEU A 164 -6.37 -10.34 15.03
N SER A 165 -5.07 -10.50 14.74
CA SER A 165 -4.49 -10.07 13.47
C SER A 165 -4.97 -10.89 12.28
N LYS A 166 -5.35 -12.15 12.54
CA LYS A 166 -5.97 -13.02 11.53
C LYS A 166 -7.35 -12.53 11.09
N ILE A 167 -8.10 -11.86 11.97
CA ILE A 167 -9.40 -11.28 11.61
C ILE A 167 -9.20 -10.15 10.58
N ALA A 168 -8.27 -9.24 10.86
CA ALA A 168 -7.94 -8.15 9.95
C ALA A 168 -7.30 -8.66 8.64
N LEU A 169 -6.43 -9.67 8.72
CA LEU A 169 -5.84 -10.33 7.56
C LEU A 169 -6.90 -11.02 6.70
N ASN A 170 -7.84 -11.73 7.31
CA ASN A 170 -8.94 -12.40 6.63
C ASN A 170 -9.81 -11.41 5.85
N TRP A 171 -10.18 -10.30 6.49
CA TRP A 171 -10.92 -9.23 5.84
C TRP A 171 -10.17 -8.67 4.63
N MET A 172 -8.89 -8.33 4.78
CA MET A 172 -8.10 -7.79 3.67
C MET A 172 -7.95 -8.78 2.51
N ILE A 173 -7.70 -10.07 2.80
CA ILE A 173 -7.59 -11.11 1.78
C ILE A 173 -8.90 -11.23 1.01
N THR A 174 -10.03 -11.27 1.72
CA THR A 174 -11.37 -11.36 1.10
C THR A 174 -11.59 -10.18 0.16
N GLU A 175 -11.36 -8.95 0.64
CA GLU A 175 -11.49 -7.75 -0.19
C GLU A 175 -10.55 -7.76 -1.41
N ALA A 176 -9.32 -8.24 -1.26
CA ALA A 176 -8.37 -8.32 -2.37
C ALA A 176 -8.77 -9.40 -3.40
N VAL A 177 -9.27 -10.54 -2.95
CA VAL A 177 -9.79 -11.64 -3.79
C VAL A 177 -11.00 -11.16 -4.59
N ASP A 178 -11.90 -10.38 -3.98
CA ASP A 178 -13.06 -9.79 -4.66
C ASP A 178 -12.65 -8.83 -5.80
N HIS A 179 -11.41 -8.31 -5.76
CA HIS A 179 -10.82 -7.47 -6.81
C HIS A 179 -9.90 -8.26 -7.78
N GLY A 180 -9.84 -9.58 -7.63
CA GLY A 180 -9.13 -10.51 -8.51
C GLY A 180 -7.71 -10.86 -8.08
N LEU A 181 -7.37 -10.71 -6.79
CA LEU A 181 -6.13 -11.31 -6.27
C LEU A 181 -6.27 -12.84 -6.23
N GLU A 182 -5.36 -13.54 -6.88
CA GLU A 182 -5.26 -14.99 -6.74
C GLU A 182 -4.45 -15.35 -5.49
N ILE A 183 -4.94 -16.34 -4.74
CA ILE A 183 -4.31 -16.79 -3.49
C ILE A 183 -4.13 -18.30 -3.48
N ASP A 184 -3.11 -18.77 -2.75
CA ASP A 184 -3.02 -20.18 -2.38
C ASP A 184 -4.09 -20.48 -1.31
N ARG A 185 -5.22 -21.04 -1.75
CA ARG A 185 -6.35 -21.38 -0.87
C ARG A 185 -5.93 -22.31 0.26
N LYS A 186 -5.01 -23.26 0.03
CA LYS A 186 -4.58 -24.21 1.07
C LYS A 186 -3.85 -23.48 2.20
N ARG A 187 -2.98 -22.53 1.85
CA ARG A 187 -2.30 -21.68 2.83
C ARG A 187 -3.27 -20.77 3.56
N TYR A 188 -4.22 -20.18 2.84
CA TYR A 188 -5.26 -19.33 3.44
C TYR A 188 -6.09 -20.09 4.48
N HIS A 189 -6.65 -21.25 4.12
CA HIS A 189 -7.42 -22.10 5.04
C HIS A 189 -6.59 -22.49 6.27
N ARG A 190 -5.34 -22.90 6.08
CA ARG A 190 -4.46 -23.34 7.17
C ARG A 190 -4.04 -22.21 8.11
N PHE A 191 -3.50 -21.12 7.56
CA PHE A 191 -2.83 -20.09 8.35
C PHE A 191 -3.74 -18.95 8.77
N VAL A 192 -4.81 -18.68 8.02
CA VAL A 192 -5.74 -17.58 8.31
C VAL A 192 -6.98 -18.08 9.00
N LEU A 193 -7.61 -19.14 8.48
CA LEU A 193 -8.82 -19.72 9.07
C LEU A 193 -8.54 -20.78 10.15
N GLY A 194 -7.28 -21.18 10.33
CA GLY A 194 -6.88 -22.18 11.33
C GLY A 194 -7.32 -23.60 11.00
N GLN A 195 -7.76 -23.88 9.78
CA GLN A 195 -8.30 -25.19 9.41
C GLN A 195 -7.16 -26.21 9.23
N ASP A 196 -7.30 -27.38 9.85
CA ASP A 196 -6.35 -28.47 9.70
C ASP A 196 -6.47 -29.15 8.30
N LYS A 197 -5.69 -30.21 8.05
CA LYS A 197 -5.77 -30.96 6.77
C LYS A 197 -7.14 -31.63 6.53
N LYS A 198 -7.98 -31.74 7.57
CA LYS A 198 -9.33 -32.33 7.54
C LYS A 198 -10.43 -31.27 7.48
N GLY A 199 -10.11 -29.98 7.64
CA GLY A 199 -11.07 -28.88 7.60
C GLY A 199 -11.71 -28.56 8.96
N GLU A 200 -11.16 -29.08 10.06
CA GLU A 200 -11.63 -28.83 11.43
C GLU A 200 -10.91 -27.61 12.05
N TYR A 201 -11.57 -26.94 13.00
CA TYR A 201 -11.11 -25.72 13.69
C TYR A 201 -10.20 -26.02 14.88
#